data_AF-G4U3C3-F1
#
_entry.id   AF-G4U3C3-F1
#
_cell.length_a   1.000
_cell.length_b   1.000
_cell.length_c   1.000
_cell.angle_alpha   90.00
_cell.angle_beta   90.00
_cell.angle_gamma   90.00
#
_symmetry.space_group_name_H-M   'P 1'
#
loop_
_entity.id
_entity.type
_entity.pdbx_description
1 polymer ?
#
loop_
_entity_poly.entity_id
_entity_poly.type
_entity_poly.pdbx_seq_one_letter_code
_entity_poly.pdbx_strand_id
1 'polypeptide(L)'
;MALLPFPTACFLTILVSVFTASIAQQNISTPLINFQVSQPLNLPKNVRKCEVELIHHIFANSYYQPSIVQYTQVVFFKVGTWAGVSLNWTATSNGTQYDRLAGVTLHNVEIWRTSTSEPTPRGIIWTTLKDVTKYIPLFAKPGKMIVDLNNIIDPGSGLTGEFDVRLTATFYQSDWVHPAATVPDLIIPLSTLVSDQSNVFSVPPAGNTTIILPPNTVSAVVEIQASGNSQEEFWYYNVPDEYMSYLPPDTTYGKSSFREVRVLVDGVIAGIAFPYPVLFTGAMVPTIWRPIVAYGAYDSPTYTVDISPFIPLLADGRPHIISLAVVSDEPDLKINSNWYLSGNIKVALDTSGKPTTGNITRYDAPSEDSRHSVQVLNDSSFNFTVSVRRSLSIEARLVSGSGKKIDVSWKQNLQFNNVQSYLNGASTMLVSQTTTGHSLSTHNLIPVLVDSLDFPLSIDFRTVADEKGSGFRAIFDHKYNRQYLPSHWEVFTNIRSAQHANGTYITSPNPGFNRTANGTNINEFSYLDAKLNSYSRSVEVTNNTITRDKEGGSLTWNFWPLVGEPWTSTSLLGGLLQQDAAHLPARAPARHMGPFNTP
;
A
#
# COMPACT_ATOMS: atom_id res chain seq x y z
N MET A 1 -12.40 -1.09 -14.07
CA MET A 1 -12.29 -2.46 -13.53
C MET A 1 -13.71 -3.01 -13.43
N ALA A 2 -14.09 -3.85 -14.38
CA ALA A 2 -15.44 -4.40 -14.45
C ALA A 2 -15.68 -5.35 -13.28
N LEU A 3 -16.88 -5.28 -12.72
CA LEU A 3 -17.47 -6.29 -11.86
C LEU A 3 -17.17 -7.69 -12.40
N LEU A 4 -16.40 -8.50 -11.67
CA LEU A 4 -16.50 -9.95 -11.76
C LEU A 4 -16.31 -10.56 -10.37
N PRO A 5 -17.09 -11.60 -10.06
CA PRO A 5 -17.43 -12.01 -8.72
C PRO A 5 -16.31 -12.87 -8.11
N PHE A 6 -16.32 -12.96 -6.78
CA PHE A 6 -15.79 -14.16 -6.13
C PHE A 6 -16.42 -15.42 -6.76
N PRO A 7 -15.73 -16.59 -6.72
CA PRO A 7 -16.28 -17.89 -7.05
C PRO A 7 -17.79 -17.99 -6.81
N THR A 8 -18.56 -18.10 -7.89
CA THR A 8 -20.02 -18.17 -7.82
C THR A 8 -20.44 -19.60 -7.52
N ALA A 9 -20.39 -19.97 -6.24
CA ALA A 9 -21.16 -21.10 -5.74
C ALA A 9 -22.37 -20.54 -4.96
N CYS A 10 -23.56 -20.67 -5.56
CA CYS A 10 -24.89 -20.26 -5.11
C CYS A 10 -25.26 -18.77 -5.20
N PHE A 11 -25.59 -18.28 -6.41
CA PHE A 11 -26.62 -17.23 -6.56
C PHE A 11 -27.35 -17.36 -7.91
N LEU A 12 -28.58 -17.87 -7.87
CA LEU A 12 -29.58 -17.65 -8.91
C LEU A 12 -30.96 -17.54 -8.26
N THR A 13 -31.40 -16.32 -7.98
CA THR A 13 -32.81 -15.90 -8.16
C THR A 13 -32.91 -14.38 -8.09
N ILE A 14 -33.39 -13.78 -9.17
CA ILE A 14 -33.75 -12.37 -9.33
C ILE A 14 -35.09 -12.12 -8.64
N LEU A 15 -35.20 -11.05 -7.85
CA LEU A 15 -36.49 -10.41 -7.57
C LEU A 15 -36.32 -8.90 -7.39
N VAL A 16 -37.00 -8.16 -8.27
CA VAL A 16 -37.16 -6.70 -8.26
C VAL A 16 -38.11 -6.33 -7.14
N SER A 17 -37.67 -5.47 -6.20
CA SER A 17 -38.55 -4.77 -5.28
C SER A 17 -38.29 -3.28 -5.34
N VAL A 18 -39.25 -2.56 -5.93
CA VAL A 18 -39.35 -1.11 -5.96
C VAL A 18 -39.69 -0.64 -4.54
N PHE A 19 -38.82 0.15 -3.91
CA PHE A 19 -39.14 0.87 -2.67
C PHE A 19 -39.30 2.36 -2.96
N THR A 20 -40.49 2.86 -2.68
CA THR A 20 -40.76 4.28 -2.42
C THR A 20 -40.16 4.64 -1.07
N ALA A 21 -39.16 5.51 -1.04
CA ALA A 21 -38.57 6.01 0.20
C ALA A 21 -39.48 7.09 0.82
N SER A 22 -40.01 6.82 2.00
CA SER A 22 -40.50 7.84 2.93
C SER A 22 -39.31 8.58 3.54
N ILE A 23 -39.34 9.91 3.47
CA ILE A 23 -38.31 10.80 4.02
C ILE A 23 -38.37 10.71 5.55
N ALA A 24 -37.51 9.89 6.15
CA ALA A 24 -37.22 9.92 7.56
C ALA A 24 -36.07 10.90 7.82
N GLN A 25 -36.33 11.83 8.72
CA GLN A 25 -35.45 12.88 9.24
C GLN A 25 -34.04 12.34 9.56
N GLN A 26 -33.00 12.90 8.94
CA GLN A 26 -31.59 12.53 9.18
C GLN A 26 -31.20 12.85 10.63
N ASN A 27 -31.18 11.85 11.49
CA ASN A 27 -30.38 11.92 12.72
C ASN A 27 -28.92 12.00 12.31
N ILE A 28 -28.24 13.10 12.63
CA ILE A 28 -26.81 13.31 12.37
C ILE A 28 -26.03 12.33 13.26
N SER A 29 -25.78 11.13 12.75
CA SER A 29 -24.89 10.18 13.41
C SER A 29 -23.44 10.53 13.09
N THR A 30 -22.58 10.55 14.10
CA THR A 30 -21.13 10.76 13.90
C THR A 30 -20.53 9.70 12.97
N PRO A 31 -19.69 10.10 12.00
CA PRO A 31 -19.02 9.15 11.09
C PRO A 31 -18.08 8.24 11.87
N LEU A 32 -17.87 7.02 11.35
CA LEU A 32 -16.90 6.11 11.93
C LEU A 32 -15.47 6.62 11.66
N ILE A 33 -14.64 6.68 12.70
CA ILE A 33 -13.22 7.05 12.55
C ILE A 33 -12.43 5.76 12.33
N ASN A 34 -11.94 5.55 11.12
CA ASN A 34 -11.04 4.44 10.79
C ASN A 34 -9.58 4.85 10.90
N PHE A 35 -8.71 3.91 11.23
CA PHE A 35 -7.27 4.12 11.36
C PHE A 35 -6.47 2.84 11.09
N GLN A 36 -5.20 3.01 10.76
CA GLN A 36 -4.19 1.94 10.74
C GLN A 36 -3.36 2.05 12.03
N VAL A 37 -3.06 0.92 12.67
CA VAL A 37 -2.10 0.91 13.77
C VAL A 37 -0.69 0.95 13.18
N SER A 38 0.01 2.06 13.39
CA SER A 38 1.40 2.28 12.97
C SER A 38 2.09 3.26 13.91
N GLN A 39 3.40 3.38 13.80
CA GLN A 39 4.17 4.36 14.57
C GLN A 39 3.74 5.81 14.24
N PRO A 40 3.76 6.73 15.23
CA PRO A 40 3.65 8.15 14.97
C PRO A 40 4.80 8.68 14.09
N LEU A 41 4.62 9.87 13.51
CA LEU A 41 5.71 10.57 12.82
C LEU A 41 6.89 10.81 13.76
N ASN A 42 8.07 10.41 13.32
CA ASN A 42 9.33 10.64 14.03
C ASN A 42 10.05 11.90 13.52
N LEU A 43 9.30 12.99 13.39
CA LEU A 43 9.80 14.28 12.93
C LEU A 43 9.91 15.27 14.10
N PRO A 44 10.81 16.27 14.02
CA PRO A 44 11.02 17.23 15.10
C PRO A 44 9.71 17.92 15.55
N LYS A 45 9.40 17.84 16.84
CA LYS A 45 8.18 18.44 17.39
C LYS A 45 8.31 19.94 17.64
N ASN A 46 9.49 20.39 18.10
CA ASN A 46 9.77 21.73 18.63
C ASN A 46 10.53 22.62 17.64
N VAL A 47 10.17 22.54 16.35
CA VAL A 47 10.71 23.42 15.30
C VAL A 47 9.59 24.24 14.67
N ARG A 48 9.93 25.33 13.98
CA ARG A 48 8.95 26.04 13.14
C ARG A 48 8.49 25.11 12.02
N LYS A 49 7.19 25.12 11.75
CA LYS A 49 6.54 24.31 10.71
C LYS A 49 5.83 25.21 9.71
N CYS A 50 5.80 24.79 8.46
CA CYS A 50 4.98 25.40 7.42
C CYS A 50 4.08 24.32 6.86
N GLU A 51 2.77 24.49 7.00
CA GLU A 51 1.78 23.59 6.43
C GLU A 51 1.21 24.17 5.15
N VAL A 52 1.06 23.32 4.13
CA VAL A 52 0.53 23.67 2.82
C VAL A 52 -0.51 22.64 2.43
N GLU A 53 -1.70 23.10 2.07
CA GLU A 53 -2.68 22.26 1.39
C GLU A 53 -2.23 22.03 -0.05
N LEU A 54 -2.03 20.77 -0.40
CA LEU A 54 -1.59 20.38 -1.74
C LEU A 54 -2.81 20.19 -2.65
N ILE A 55 -3.80 19.42 -2.16
CA ILE A 55 -5.03 19.08 -2.88
C ILE A 55 -6.20 19.01 -1.89
N HIS A 56 -7.37 19.46 -2.36
CA HIS A 56 -8.68 19.11 -1.83
C HIS A 56 -9.57 18.76 -3.02
N HIS A 57 -10.07 17.52 -3.07
CA HIS A 57 -10.79 17.01 -4.24
C HIS A 57 -11.79 15.91 -3.87
N ILE A 58 -12.95 15.92 -4.54
CA ILE A 58 -13.98 14.89 -4.41
C ILE A 58 -13.87 13.91 -5.58
N PHE A 59 -13.49 12.67 -5.30
CA PHE A 59 -13.38 11.59 -6.26
C PHE A 59 -14.69 10.79 -6.34
N ALA A 60 -15.48 11.05 -7.38
CA ALA A 60 -16.77 10.40 -7.64
C ALA A 60 -16.74 9.51 -8.90
N ASN A 61 -16.68 10.11 -10.10
CA ASN A 61 -16.53 9.42 -11.39
C ASN A 61 -15.14 9.70 -11.97
N SER A 62 -14.11 9.31 -11.22
CA SER A 62 -12.72 9.71 -11.43
C SER A 62 -11.86 8.66 -12.14
N TYR A 63 -12.48 7.63 -12.73
CA TYR A 63 -11.73 6.65 -13.53
C TYR A 63 -10.92 7.34 -14.63
N TYR A 64 -9.61 7.10 -14.64
CA TYR A 64 -8.65 7.67 -15.60
C TYR A 64 -8.64 9.20 -15.60
N GLN A 65 -9.12 9.82 -14.52
CA GLN A 65 -9.23 11.26 -14.34
C GLN A 65 -8.67 11.63 -12.97
N PRO A 66 -7.35 11.53 -12.77
CA PRO A 66 -6.72 11.88 -11.50
C PRO A 66 -6.81 13.39 -11.23
N SER A 67 -6.65 13.78 -9.96
CA SER A 67 -6.50 15.19 -9.59
C SER A 67 -5.06 15.63 -9.84
N ILE A 68 -4.87 16.66 -10.67
CA ILE A 68 -3.55 17.14 -11.08
C ILE A 68 -3.36 18.56 -10.56
N VAL A 69 -2.27 18.78 -9.82
CA VAL A 69 -1.92 20.09 -9.27
C VAL A 69 -0.51 20.49 -9.66
N GLN A 70 -0.34 21.77 -10.01
CA GLN A 70 0.97 22.36 -10.17
C GLN A 70 1.52 22.73 -8.79
N TYR A 71 2.37 21.86 -8.25
CA TYR A 71 3.07 22.10 -6.99
C TYR A 71 4.08 23.24 -7.16
N THR A 72 4.07 24.18 -6.21
CA THR A 72 5.08 25.23 -6.03
C THR A 72 5.89 24.96 -4.77
N GLN A 73 7.21 25.06 -4.87
CA GLN A 73 8.10 24.84 -3.73
C GLN A 73 7.82 25.81 -2.57
N VAL A 74 7.97 25.33 -1.34
CA VAL A 74 7.81 26.17 -0.14
C VAL A 74 9.03 27.04 0.08
N VAL A 75 8.84 28.36 0.09
CA VAL A 75 9.90 29.36 0.28
C VAL A 75 9.96 29.95 1.69
N PHE A 76 9.09 29.49 2.60
CA PHE A 76 9.03 29.97 3.99
C PHE A 76 10.31 29.64 4.79
N PHE A 77 11.03 28.59 4.37
CA PHE A 77 12.36 28.24 4.85
C PHE A 77 13.33 28.13 3.66
N LYS A 78 14.63 27.99 3.94
CA LYS A 78 15.60 27.70 2.89
C LYS A 78 15.21 26.39 2.19
N VAL A 79 14.93 26.50 0.89
CA VAL A 79 14.40 25.41 0.06
C VAL A 79 15.35 24.22 0.09
N GLY A 80 14.81 23.01 0.28
CA GLY A 80 15.56 21.76 0.25
C GLY A 80 16.42 21.49 1.49
N THR A 81 16.46 22.38 2.48
CA THR A 81 17.24 22.17 3.72
C THR A 81 16.32 21.99 4.93
N TRP A 82 15.25 21.21 4.78
CA TRP A 82 14.31 20.94 5.86
C TRP A 82 14.81 19.78 6.75
N ALA A 83 14.46 19.79 8.03
CA ALA A 83 14.71 18.66 8.93
C ALA A 83 13.81 17.45 8.61
N GLY A 84 12.68 17.70 7.93
CA GLY A 84 11.78 16.68 7.45
C GLY A 84 10.59 17.25 6.70
N VAL A 85 9.86 16.37 6.03
CA VAL A 85 8.59 16.67 5.35
C VAL A 85 7.63 15.51 5.62
N SER A 86 6.41 15.81 6.04
CA SER A 86 5.34 14.82 6.16
C SER A 86 4.16 15.16 5.26
N LEU A 87 3.44 14.13 4.84
CA LEU A 87 2.12 14.24 4.23
C LEU A 87 1.04 13.81 5.21
N ASN A 88 -0.11 14.47 5.12
CA ASN A 88 -1.33 14.13 5.81
C ASN A 88 -2.43 13.90 4.77
N TRP A 89 -2.94 12.67 4.74
CA TRP A 89 -4.09 12.28 3.93
C TRP A 89 -5.30 12.16 4.85
N THR A 90 -6.27 13.04 4.69
CA THR A 90 -7.57 12.95 5.36
C THR A 90 -8.64 12.72 4.30
N ALA A 91 -9.47 11.70 4.50
CA ALA A 91 -10.54 11.41 3.57
C ALA A 91 -11.83 11.05 4.30
N THR A 92 -12.95 11.42 3.67
CA THR A 92 -14.29 11.03 4.10
C THR A 92 -15.03 10.35 2.97
N SER A 93 -15.97 9.49 3.33
CA SER A 93 -16.92 8.94 2.37
C SER A 93 -18.27 8.70 3.03
N ASN A 94 -19.34 8.97 2.30
CA ASN A 94 -20.70 8.70 2.73
C ASN A 94 -21.47 8.01 1.61
N GLY A 95 -22.28 7.01 1.95
CA GLY A 95 -22.93 6.12 0.98
C GLY A 95 -22.31 4.73 0.97
N THR A 96 -22.55 3.97 -0.11
CA THR A 96 -21.98 2.63 -0.29
C THR A 96 -20.88 2.67 -1.33
N GLN A 97 -19.70 2.14 -1.01
CA GLN A 97 -18.57 2.04 -1.91
C GLN A 97 -17.65 0.90 -1.47
N TYR A 98 -16.88 0.34 -2.40
CA TYR A 98 -15.79 -0.60 -2.10
C TYR A 98 -14.48 0.14 -1.87
N ASP A 99 -13.50 -0.56 -1.34
CA ASP A 99 -12.15 -0.04 -1.22
C ASP A 99 -11.54 0.25 -2.60
N ARG A 100 -10.76 1.33 -2.66
CA ARG A 100 -10.11 1.83 -3.87
C ARG A 100 -8.65 2.08 -3.56
N LEU A 101 -7.78 1.62 -4.44
CA LEU A 101 -6.38 2.03 -4.44
C LEU A 101 -6.26 3.49 -4.86
N ALA A 102 -5.37 4.20 -4.18
CA ALA A 102 -4.98 5.56 -4.50
C ALA A 102 -3.46 5.73 -4.46
N GLY A 103 -2.95 6.66 -5.25
CA GLY A 103 -1.53 6.97 -5.37
C GLY A 103 -1.27 8.47 -5.42
N VAL A 104 -0.18 8.91 -4.82
CA VAL A 104 0.33 10.29 -4.88
C VAL A 104 1.67 10.28 -5.60
N THR A 105 1.79 11.02 -6.69
CA THR A 105 3.06 11.21 -7.40
C THR A 105 3.46 12.67 -7.45
N LEU A 106 4.77 12.92 -7.42
CA LEU A 106 5.38 14.24 -7.59
C LEU A 106 6.58 14.10 -8.54
N HIS A 107 6.60 14.85 -9.64
CA HIS A 107 7.59 14.68 -10.72
C HIS A 107 7.64 13.22 -11.24
N ASN A 108 6.47 12.60 -11.42
CA ASN A 108 6.30 11.21 -11.84
C ASN A 108 6.88 10.14 -10.88
N VAL A 109 7.38 10.54 -9.70
CA VAL A 109 7.78 9.63 -8.63
C VAL A 109 6.59 9.39 -7.73
N GLU A 110 6.17 8.14 -7.56
CA GLU A 110 5.15 7.81 -6.57
C GLU A 110 5.74 7.87 -5.16
N ILE A 111 5.22 8.76 -4.35
CA ILE A 111 5.69 9.02 -2.98
C ILE A 111 4.77 8.37 -1.94
N TRP A 112 3.56 7.96 -2.33
CA TRP A 112 2.61 7.30 -1.45
C TRP A 112 1.60 6.45 -2.21
N ARG A 113 1.49 5.17 -1.84
CA ARG A 113 0.37 4.28 -2.20
C ARG A 113 -0.48 3.97 -0.98
N THR A 114 -1.80 4.08 -1.15
CA THR A 114 -2.79 3.92 -0.07
C THR A 114 -4.07 3.28 -0.60
N SER A 115 -4.94 2.84 0.30
CA SER A 115 -6.28 2.31 0.02
C SER A 115 -7.32 3.07 0.81
N THR A 116 -8.50 3.25 0.23
CA THR A 116 -9.63 3.84 0.94
C THR A 116 -10.23 2.86 1.95
N SER A 117 -10.91 3.43 2.95
CA SER A 117 -11.83 2.66 3.79
C SER A 117 -13.19 2.51 3.12
N GLU A 118 -13.78 1.33 3.22
CA GLU A 118 -15.18 1.14 2.86
C GLU A 118 -16.14 1.84 3.85
N PRO A 119 -17.03 2.73 3.36
CA PRO A 119 -17.92 3.51 4.20
C PRO A 119 -18.97 2.69 4.96
N THR A 120 -19.55 3.34 5.99
CA THR A 120 -20.74 2.86 6.69
C THR A 120 -21.95 3.72 6.31
N PRO A 121 -23.20 3.29 6.57
CA PRO A 121 -24.37 4.14 6.38
C PRO A 121 -24.34 5.47 7.16
N ARG A 122 -23.48 5.57 8.18
CA ARG A 122 -23.27 6.78 8.99
C ARG A 122 -22.15 7.68 8.44
N GLY A 123 -21.52 7.29 7.34
CA GLY A 123 -20.28 7.88 6.84
C GLY A 123 -19.04 7.32 7.54
N ILE A 124 -17.88 7.66 6.99
CA ILE A 124 -16.56 7.29 7.50
C ILE A 124 -15.56 8.44 7.32
N ILE A 125 -14.59 8.53 8.21
CA ILE A 125 -13.45 9.44 8.12
C ILE A 125 -12.18 8.70 8.55
N TRP A 126 -11.06 8.99 7.89
CA TRP A 126 -9.75 8.55 8.35
C TRP A 126 -8.68 9.57 8.02
N THR A 127 -7.65 9.61 8.85
CA THR A 127 -6.46 10.41 8.64
C THR A 127 -5.23 9.53 8.78
N THR A 128 -4.33 9.59 7.81
CA THR A 128 -3.04 8.91 7.85
C THR A 128 -1.92 9.93 7.65
N LEU A 129 -0.81 9.72 8.35
CA LEU A 129 0.38 10.55 8.24
C LEU A 129 1.51 9.71 7.64
N LYS A 130 2.27 10.29 6.73
CA LYS A 130 3.44 9.65 6.12
C LYS A 130 4.65 10.56 6.18
N ASP A 131 5.78 10.00 6.61
CA ASP A 131 7.07 10.65 6.48
C ASP A 131 7.56 10.51 5.03
N VAL A 132 7.76 11.65 4.36
CA VAL A 132 8.26 11.73 2.98
C VAL A 132 9.59 12.49 2.92
N THR A 133 10.33 12.55 4.03
CA THR A 133 11.61 13.27 4.16
C THR A 133 12.63 12.85 3.11
N LYS A 134 12.69 11.55 2.78
CA LYS A 134 13.56 11.03 1.71
C LYS A 134 13.29 11.62 0.32
N TYR A 135 12.11 12.20 0.10
CA TYR A 135 11.68 12.83 -1.14
C TYR A 135 11.86 14.36 -1.16
N ILE A 136 12.51 14.96 -0.16
CA ILE A 136 12.81 16.40 -0.11
C ILE A 136 13.36 16.98 -1.43
N PRO A 137 14.25 16.30 -2.20
CA PRO A 137 14.73 16.82 -3.47
C PRO A 137 13.63 17.11 -4.51
N LEU A 138 12.49 16.40 -4.42
CA LEU A 138 11.31 16.61 -5.25
C LEU A 138 10.53 17.85 -4.82
N PHE A 139 10.33 18.04 -3.52
CA PHE A 139 9.66 19.21 -2.94
C PHE A 139 10.48 20.50 -3.05
N ALA A 140 11.79 20.37 -3.23
CA ALA A 140 12.69 21.51 -3.40
C ALA A 140 12.55 22.23 -4.76
N LYS A 141 11.65 21.76 -5.65
CA LYS A 141 11.46 22.29 -7.01
C LYS A 141 9.97 22.36 -7.35
N PRO A 142 9.50 23.36 -8.11
CA PRO A 142 8.13 23.36 -8.61
C PRO A 142 7.94 22.19 -9.58
N GLY A 143 6.77 21.56 -9.55
CA GLY A 143 6.53 20.31 -10.26
C GLY A 143 5.08 19.96 -10.41
N LYS A 144 4.79 18.91 -11.16
CA LYS A 144 3.43 18.37 -11.26
C LYS A 144 3.24 17.31 -10.17
N MET A 145 2.14 17.46 -9.43
CA MET A 145 1.63 16.47 -8.49
C MET A 145 0.37 15.83 -9.08
N ILE A 146 0.26 14.51 -8.95
CA ILE A 146 -0.92 13.76 -9.36
C ILE A 146 -1.41 12.95 -8.16
N VAL A 147 -2.69 13.08 -7.83
CA VAL A 147 -3.39 12.21 -6.89
C VAL A 147 -4.40 11.40 -7.69
N ASP A 148 -4.09 10.12 -7.87
CA ASP A 148 -4.91 9.16 -8.58
C ASP A 148 -5.75 8.37 -7.59
N LEU A 149 -7.08 8.41 -7.75
CA LEU A 149 -8.03 7.58 -7.01
C LEU A 149 -9.19 7.31 -7.95
N ASN A 150 -9.23 6.08 -8.47
CA ASN A 150 -10.26 5.68 -9.42
C ASN A 150 -11.55 5.32 -8.67
N ASN A 151 -12.62 6.09 -8.89
CA ASN A 151 -13.94 5.83 -8.31
C ASN A 151 -15.05 5.91 -9.37
N ILE A 152 -16.16 5.22 -9.10
CA ILE A 152 -17.38 5.30 -9.91
C ILE A 152 -18.61 5.40 -8.99
N ILE A 153 -19.54 6.27 -9.37
CA ILE A 153 -20.87 6.38 -8.78
C ILE A 153 -21.86 5.72 -9.73
N ASP A 154 -22.42 4.60 -9.30
CA ASP A 154 -23.45 3.85 -10.02
C ASP A 154 -24.60 3.49 -9.08
N PRO A 155 -25.63 4.35 -8.98
CA PRO A 155 -26.81 4.08 -8.16
C PRO A 155 -27.57 2.82 -8.57
N GLY A 156 -27.47 2.40 -9.84
CA GLY A 156 -28.11 1.18 -10.33
C GLY A 156 -27.54 -0.09 -9.69
N SER A 157 -26.23 -0.08 -9.40
CA SER A 157 -25.53 -1.12 -8.64
C SER A 157 -25.45 -0.82 -7.13
N GLY A 158 -26.09 0.25 -6.67
CA GLY A 158 -26.06 0.69 -5.27
C GLY A 158 -24.75 1.38 -4.83
N LEU A 159 -23.84 1.70 -5.75
CA LEU A 159 -22.59 2.41 -5.47
C LEU A 159 -22.83 3.92 -5.47
N THR A 160 -22.97 4.50 -4.28
CA THR A 160 -23.33 5.90 -4.08
C THR A 160 -22.26 6.72 -3.37
N GLY A 161 -21.19 6.06 -2.89
CA GLY A 161 -20.14 6.71 -2.11
C GLY A 161 -19.08 7.41 -2.95
N GLU A 162 -18.93 8.70 -2.70
CA GLU A 162 -17.81 9.53 -3.15
C GLU A 162 -16.72 9.61 -2.08
N PHE A 163 -15.48 9.91 -2.49
CA PHE A 163 -14.37 10.14 -1.56
C PHE A 163 -13.97 11.60 -1.59
N ASP A 164 -14.24 12.34 -0.52
CA ASP A 164 -13.72 13.69 -0.33
C ASP A 164 -12.36 13.60 0.34
N VAL A 165 -11.30 14.02 -0.37
CA VAL A 165 -9.90 13.83 0.01
C VAL A 165 -9.21 15.18 0.15
N ARG A 166 -8.51 15.35 1.27
CA ARG A 166 -7.59 16.44 1.54
C ARG A 166 -6.19 15.91 1.77
N LEU A 167 -5.23 16.40 0.98
CA LEU A 167 -3.81 16.12 1.11
C LEU A 167 -3.08 17.39 1.52
N THR A 168 -2.41 17.37 2.67
CA THR A 168 -1.56 18.48 3.12
C THR A 168 -0.12 18.02 3.33
N ALA A 169 0.83 18.95 3.19
CA ALA A 169 2.24 18.73 3.48
C ALA A 169 2.69 19.65 4.63
N THR A 170 3.46 19.11 5.57
CA THR A 170 4.09 19.87 6.65
C THR A 170 5.60 19.85 6.48
N PHE A 171 6.21 21.03 6.37
CA PHE A 171 7.65 21.22 6.25
C PHE A 171 8.23 21.62 7.61
N TYR A 172 9.27 20.92 8.05
CA TYR A 172 9.90 21.11 9.36
C TYR A 172 11.22 21.87 9.19
N GLN A 173 11.34 23.04 9.78
CA GLN A 173 12.56 23.85 9.67
C GLN A 173 13.75 23.11 10.28
N SER A 174 14.90 23.15 9.60
CA SER A 174 16.17 22.72 10.19
C SER A 174 16.75 23.78 11.13
N ASP A 175 17.38 23.34 12.20
CA ASP A 175 18.21 24.16 13.08
C ASP A 175 19.47 23.38 13.52
N TRP A 176 20.19 23.88 14.51
CA TRP A 176 21.44 23.26 14.97
C TRP A 176 21.21 21.95 15.75
N VAL A 177 20.03 21.76 16.37
CA VAL A 177 19.64 20.53 17.09
C VAL A 177 19.01 19.53 16.11
N HIS A 178 18.29 20.04 15.12
CA HIS A 178 17.56 19.31 14.10
C HIS A 178 18.11 19.70 12.72
N PRO A 179 19.29 19.19 12.32
CA PRO A 179 19.90 19.55 11.04
C PRO A 179 19.02 19.14 9.86
N ALA A 180 19.31 19.71 8.68
CA ALA A 180 18.67 19.30 7.45
C ALA A 180 18.84 17.79 7.24
N ALA A 181 17.77 17.14 6.77
CA ALA A 181 17.78 15.70 6.54
C ALA A 181 18.82 15.33 5.46
N THR A 182 19.45 14.17 5.63
CA THR A 182 20.30 13.58 4.59
C THR A 182 19.40 13.01 3.50
N VAL A 183 19.59 13.48 2.26
CA VAL A 183 18.73 13.19 1.11
C VAL A 183 19.59 12.79 -0.10
N PRO A 184 19.03 12.05 -1.07
CA PRO A 184 19.75 11.73 -2.30
C PRO A 184 20.01 13.00 -3.12
N ASP A 185 21.09 12.99 -3.90
CA ASP A 185 21.43 14.09 -4.81
C ASP A 185 20.42 14.17 -5.97
N LEU A 186 19.89 13.02 -6.39
CA LEU A 186 18.91 12.90 -7.45
C LEU A 186 17.89 11.79 -7.13
N ILE A 187 16.65 11.99 -7.57
CA ILE A 187 15.62 10.96 -7.59
C ILE A 187 15.10 10.84 -9.02
N ILE A 188 15.20 9.65 -9.60
CA ILE A 188 14.76 9.36 -10.97
C ILE A 188 13.48 8.51 -10.89
N PRO A 189 12.37 8.91 -11.51
CA PRO A 189 11.15 8.12 -11.50
C PRO A 189 11.29 6.83 -12.32
N LEU A 190 10.69 5.75 -11.82
CA LEU A 190 10.45 4.50 -12.55
C LEU A 190 8.93 4.30 -12.65
N SER A 191 8.34 4.86 -13.69
CA SER A 191 6.90 4.85 -13.92
C SER A 191 6.58 5.01 -15.39
N THR A 192 5.30 5.10 -15.73
CA THR A 192 4.82 5.38 -17.09
C THR A 192 5.20 6.78 -17.60
N LEU A 193 5.66 7.69 -16.73
CA LEU A 193 6.07 9.08 -17.03
C LEU A 193 5.00 9.95 -17.71
N VAL A 194 3.75 9.47 -17.79
CA VAL A 194 2.61 10.21 -18.33
C VAL A 194 2.27 11.40 -17.44
N SER A 195 1.81 12.50 -18.02
CA SER A 195 1.66 13.75 -17.27
C SER A 195 0.23 14.05 -16.81
N ASP A 196 -0.72 13.22 -17.22
CA ASP A 196 -2.16 13.43 -17.09
C ASP A 196 -2.93 12.17 -16.66
N GLN A 197 -2.20 11.11 -16.32
CA GLN A 197 -2.72 9.80 -15.92
C GLN A 197 -1.90 9.25 -14.75
N SER A 198 -2.36 8.14 -14.17
CA SER A 198 -1.64 7.45 -13.10
C SER A 198 -0.22 7.06 -13.51
N ASN A 199 0.77 7.32 -12.64
CA ASN A 199 2.17 6.99 -12.87
C ASN A 199 2.54 5.61 -12.33
N VAL A 200 1.76 4.61 -12.73
CA VAL A 200 1.94 3.22 -12.36
C VAL A 200 1.88 2.33 -13.60
N PHE A 201 2.71 1.29 -13.64
CA PHE A 201 2.60 0.22 -14.61
C PHE A 201 1.53 -0.77 -14.14
N SER A 202 0.63 -1.18 -15.03
CA SER A 202 -0.17 -2.39 -14.84
C SER A 202 0.55 -3.54 -15.55
N VAL A 203 1.06 -4.52 -14.79
CA VAL A 203 1.87 -5.62 -15.31
C VAL A 203 1.10 -6.95 -15.22
N PRO A 204 1.37 -7.92 -16.13
CA PRO A 204 2.27 -7.88 -17.28
C PRO A 204 1.71 -7.06 -18.48
N PRO A 205 2.56 -6.63 -19.45
CA PRO A 205 4.01 -6.87 -19.56
C PRO A 205 4.84 -6.09 -18.53
N ALA A 206 6.15 -6.32 -18.47
CA ALA A 206 7.06 -5.57 -17.60
C ALA A 206 6.99 -4.06 -17.90
N GLY A 207 7.07 -3.25 -16.85
CA GLY A 207 7.11 -1.80 -16.92
C GLY A 207 8.54 -1.32 -17.17
N ASN A 208 8.78 -0.63 -18.29
CA ASN A 208 10.11 -0.18 -18.69
C ASN A 208 10.23 1.34 -18.55
N THR A 209 11.32 1.80 -17.95
CA THR A 209 11.70 3.22 -17.93
C THR A 209 13.11 3.37 -18.48
N THR A 210 13.26 4.24 -19.49
CA THR A 210 14.59 4.63 -19.98
C THR A 210 15.14 5.75 -19.11
N ILE A 211 16.35 5.56 -18.56
CA ILE A 211 17.02 6.51 -17.68
C ILE A 211 18.41 6.87 -18.22
N ILE A 212 18.97 7.96 -17.72
CA ILE A 212 20.39 8.30 -17.89
C ILE A 212 20.93 8.65 -16.50
N LEU A 213 21.92 7.91 -16.00
CA LEU A 213 22.59 8.27 -14.75
C LEU A 213 23.71 9.30 -15.02
N PRO A 214 23.92 10.28 -14.14
CA PRO A 214 25.09 11.15 -14.21
C PRO A 214 26.38 10.32 -14.14
N PRO A 215 27.40 10.61 -14.98
CA PRO A 215 28.63 9.82 -15.03
C PRO A 215 29.40 9.73 -13.70
N ASN A 216 29.21 10.69 -12.80
CA ASN A 216 29.83 10.73 -11.48
C ASN A 216 29.00 10.02 -10.40
N THR A 217 28.05 9.16 -10.76
CA THR A 217 27.25 8.38 -9.80
C THR A 217 28.12 7.39 -9.00
N VAL A 218 27.91 7.29 -7.69
CA VAL A 218 28.65 6.39 -6.78
C VAL A 218 27.76 5.48 -5.93
N SER A 219 26.46 5.75 -5.89
CA SER A 219 25.44 4.87 -5.30
C SER A 219 24.11 5.06 -6.02
N ALA A 220 23.38 3.97 -6.24
CA ALA A 220 22.05 3.98 -6.85
C ALA A 220 21.19 2.89 -6.22
N VAL A 221 20.06 3.29 -5.61
CA VAL A 221 19.16 2.38 -4.89
C VAL A 221 17.74 2.55 -5.43
N VAL A 222 17.12 1.45 -5.83
CA VAL A 222 15.75 1.40 -6.33
C VAL A 222 14.80 1.16 -5.16
N GLU A 223 13.81 2.03 -4.98
CA GLU A 223 12.62 1.78 -4.16
C GLU A 223 11.44 1.40 -5.06
N ILE A 224 10.69 0.36 -4.68
CA ILE A 224 9.61 -0.24 -5.46
C ILE A 224 8.32 -0.21 -4.63
N GLN A 225 7.23 0.20 -5.27
CA GLN A 225 5.88 0.04 -4.77
C GLN A 225 5.15 -1.01 -5.59
N ALA A 226 4.61 -2.03 -4.93
CA ALA A 226 3.97 -3.15 -5.57
C ALA A 226 2.66 -3.51 -4.87
N SER A 227 1.59 -3.65 -5.63
CA SER A 227 0.27 -4.08 -5.13
C SER A 227 -0.47 -4.88 -6.20
N GLY A 228 -0.90 -6.09 -5.86
CA GLY A 228 -1.85 -6.84 -6.67
C GLY A 228 -3.22 -6.18 -6.66
N ASN A 229 -3.96 -6.34 -7.75
CA ASN A 229 -5.31 -5.81 -7.92
C ASN A 229 -6.14 -6.84 -8.72
N SER A 230 -7.46 -6.79 -8.61
CA SER A 230 -8.37 -7.76 -9.27
C SER A 230 -8.14 -9.18 -8.75
N GLN A 231 -8.07 -10.17 -9.64
CA GLN A 231 -7.76 -11.56 -9.30
C GLN A 231 -6.46 -11.69 -8.51
N GLU A 232 -5.52 -10.77 -8.71
CA GLU A 232 -4.27 -10.77 -7.98
C GLU A 232 -4.43 -10.23 -6.55
N GLU A 233 -5.47 -9.49 -6.18
CA GLU A 233 -5.66 -9.04 -4.78
C GLU A 233 -5.62 -10.18 -3.75
N PHE A 234 -6.04 -11.38 -4.16
CA PHE A 234 -6.09 -12.59 -3.34
C PHE A 234 -5.08 -13.66 -3.79
N TRP A 235 -4.00 -13.29 -4.47
CA TRP A 235 -3.04 -14.23 -5.10
C TRP A 235 -2.54 -15.34 -4.17
N TYR A 236 -2.53 -15.12 -2.85
CA TYR A 236 -2.13 -16.09 -1.83
C TYR A 236 -3.07 -17.31 -1.71
N TYR A 237 -4.24 -17.28 -2.37
CA TYR A 237 -5.14 -18.42 -2.57
C TYR A 237 -4.96 -19.12 -3.93
N ASN A 238 -4.14 -18.58 -4.83
CA ASN A 238 -3.98 -19.20 -6.14
C ASN A 238 -3.27 -20.54 -6.00
N VAL A 239 -3.64 -21.52 -6.82
CA VAL A 239 -2.97 -22.82 -6.86
C VAL A 239 -2.14 -22.95 -8.14
N PRO A 240 -1.11 -23.82 -8.16
CA PRO A 240 -0.39 -24.12 -9.40
C PRO A 240 -1.33 -24.56 -10.52
N ASP A 241 -1.05 -24.15 -11.75
CA ASP A 241 -1.91 -24.43 -12.92
C ASP A 241 -2.16 -25.94 -13.09
N GLU A 242 -1.14 -26.76 -12.83
CA GLU A 242 -1.22 -28.22 -12.89
C GLU A 242 -2.23 -28.84 -11.90
N TYR A 243 -2.60 -28.12 -10.84
CA TYR A 243 -3.50 -28.60 -9.79
C TYR A 243 -4.91 -28.01 -9.86
N MET A 244 -5.19 -27.09 -10.79
CA MET A 244 -6.51 -26.47 -10.94
C MET A 244 -7.64 -27.49 -11.11
N SER A 245 -7.37 -28.62 -11.78
CA SER A 245 -8.37 -29.67 -12.03
C SER A 245 -8.84 -30.44 -10.80
N TYR A 246 -8.14 -30.33 -9.66
CA TYR A 246 -8.56 -30.94 -8.40
C TYR A 246 -9.72 -30.19 -7.73
N LEU A 247 -9.90 -28.90 -8.06
CA LEU A 247 -10.89 -28.05 -7.42
C LEU A 247 -12.12 -27.86 -8.31
N PRO A 248 -13.31 -27.64 -7.71
CA PRO A 248 -14.48 -27.21 -8.46
C PRO A 248 -14.18 -25.93 -9.25
N PRO A 249 -14.81 -25.73 -10.42
CA PRO A 249 -14.68 -24.49 -11.19
C PRO A 249 -14.95 -23.26 -10.32
N ASP A 250 -14.31 -22.16 -10.70
CA ASP A 250 -14.39 -20.84 -10.06
C ASP A 250 -13.87 -20.75 -8.63
N THR A 251 -13.52 -21.85 -7.93
CA THR A 251 -13.06 -21.87 -6.52
C THR A 251 -11.88 -20.94 -6.22
N THR A 252 -10.91 -20.86 -7.14
CA THR A 252 -9.71 -20.02 -7.03
C THR A 252 -9.14 -19.77 -8.43
N TYR A 253 -8.04 -19.03 -8.52
CA TYR A 253 -7.31 -18.78 -9.75
C TYR A 253 -6.03 -19.63 -9.84
N GLY A 254 -5.55 -19.84 -11.08
CA GLY A 254 -4.26 -20.46 -11.34
C GLY A 254 -3.09 -19.50 -11.15
N LYS A 255 -1.95 -19.85 -11.74
CA LYS A 255 -0.68 -19.11 -11.71
C LYS A 255 0.07 -19.13 -10.39
N SER A 256 -0.16 -20.16 -9.57
CA SER A 256 0.50 -20.38 -8.27
C SER A 256 0.28 -19.23 -7.27
N SER A 257 0.57 -19.47 -5.98
CA SER A 257 0.46 -18.49 -4.91
C SER A 257 1.70 -17.60 -4.74
N PHE A 258 2.79 -17.92 -5.43
CA PHE A 258 4.05 -17.20 -5.30
C PHE A 258 4.17 -16.03 -6.28
N ARG A 259 4.75 -14.91 -5.82
CA ARG A 259 5.02 -13.72 -6.64
C ARG A 259 6.43 -13.20 -6.37
N GLU A 260 7.22 -13.01 -7.42
CA GLU A 260 8.52 -12.36 -7.37
C GLU A 260 8.46 -11.03 -8.12
N VAL A 261 8.67 -9.93 -7.41
CA VAL A 261 8.87 -8.61 -8.00
C VAL A 261 10.34 -8.48 -8.40
N ARG A 262 10.63 -8.15 -9.66
CA ARG A 262 11.98 -8.08 -10.22
C ARG A 262 12.35 -6.64 -10.61
N VAL A 263 13.60 -6.27 -10.33
CA VAL A 263 14.27 -5.11 -10.94
C VAL A 263 15.27 -5.64 -11.95
N LEU A 264 15.17 -5.19 -13.20
CA LEU A 264 16.12 -5.54 -14.26
C LEU A 264 16.84 -4.29 -14.77
N VAL A 265 18.15 -4.41 -14.97
CA VAL A 265 19.02 -3.43 -15.64
C VAL A 265 19.36 -3.98 -17.01
N ASP A 266 18.88 -3.33 -18.07
CA ASP A 266 19.06 -3.76 -19.47
C ASP A 266 18.72 -5.24 -19.70
N GLY A 267 17.63 -5.70 -19.07
CA GLY A 267 17.14 -7.08 -19.16
C GLY A 267 17.84 -8.08 -18.21
N VAL A 268 18.83 -7.64 -17.42
CA VAL A 268 19.55 -8.47 -16.46
C VAL A 268 19.01 -8.24 -15.04
N ILE A 269 18.69 -9.30 -14.29
CA ILE A 269 18.17 -9.18 -12.92
C ILE A 269 19.22 -8.48 -12.03
N ALA A 270 18.83 -7.36 -11.43
CA ALA A 270 19.64 -6.62 -10.48
C ALA A 270 19.22 -6.85 -9.02
N GLY A 271 17.96 -7.24 -8.80
CA GLY A 271 17.46 -7.65 -7.50
C GLY A 271 15.98 -7.99 -7.54
N ILE A 272 15.48 -8.48 -6.42
CA ILE A 272 14.13 -9.06 -6.29
C ILE A 272 13.47 -8.68 -4.96
N ALA A 273 12.17 -8.85 -4.87
CA ALA A 273 11.41 -8.79 -3.63
C ALA A 273 10.25 -9.79 -3.62
N PHE A 274 10.00 -10.39 -2.46
CA PHE A 274 8.78 -11.17 -2.21
C PHE A 274 7.78 -10.27 -1.49
N PRO A 275 6.65 -9.91 -2.13
CA PRO A 275 5.77 -8.90 -1.60
C PRO A 275 5.01 -9.39 -0.37
N TYR A 276 4.84 -8.49 0.60
CA TYR A 276 3.91 -8.65 1.70
C TYR A 276 2.46 -8.66 1.19
N PRO A 277 1.62 -9.63 1.59
CA PRO A 277 0.22 -9.70 1.17
C PRO A 277 -0.62 -8.65 1.91
N VAL A 278 -0.72 -7.43 1.38
CA VAL A 278 -1.59 -6.40 1.96
C VAL A 278 -3.05 -6.83 1.86
N LEU A 279 -3.75 -6.84 2.99
CA LEU A 279 -5.21 -7.09 3.04
C LEU A 279 -5.93 -5.73 3.00
N PHE A 280 -6.63 -5.42 1.92
CA PHE A 280 -7.35 -4.15 1.81
C PHE A 280 -8.68 -4.19 2.58
N THR A 281 -9.35 -3.04 2.67
CA THR A 281 -10.45 -2.87 3.65
C THR A 281 -11.74 -3.63 3.28
N GLY A 282 -11.82 -4.16 2.06
CA GLY A 282 -12.86 -5.07 1.59
C GLY A 282 -12.53 -6.56 1.72
N ALA A 283 -11.32 -6.94 2.18
CA ALA A 283 -10.85 -8.32 2.12
C ALA A 283 -11.75 -9.29 2.90
N MET A 284 -12.49 -10.13 2.17
CA MET A 284 -13.45 -11.13 2.63
C MET A 284 -14.60 -10.58 3.50
N VAL A 285 -14.33 -10.21 4.75
CA VAL A 285 -15.33 -9.75 5.74
C VAL A 285 -15.04 -8.29 6.10
N PRO A 286 -15.65 -7.28 5.44
CA PRO A 286 -15.31 -5.88 5.64
C PRO A 286 -15.43 -5.36 7.09
N THR A 287 -16.30 -5.99 7.91
CA THR A 287 -16.50 -5.60 9.31
C THR A 287 -15.31 -5.90 10.23
N ILE A 288 -14.37 -6.74 9.82
CA ILE A 288 -13.15 -6.99 10.60
C ILE A 288 -12.11 -5.87 10.40
N TRP A 289 -12.21 -5.11 9.31
CA TRP A 289 -11.28 -4.03 8.95
C TRP A 289 -11.76 -2.65 9.43
N ARG A 290 -12.67 -2.63 10.41
CA ARG A 290 -13.30 -1.41 10.93
C ARG A 290 -13.39 -1.44 12.46
N PRO A 291 -12.97 -0.36 13.17
CA PRO A 291 -12.25 0.80 12.66
C PRO A 291 -10.76 0.58 12.36
N ILE A 292 -10.22 -0.62 12.64
CA ILE A 292 -8.79 -0.93 12.44
C ILE A 292 -8.62 -1.61 11.08
N VAL A 293 -7.94 -0.95 10.15
CA VAL A 293 -7.57 -1.57 8.86
C VAL A 293 -6.37 -2.51 9.01
N ALA A 294 -6.11 -3.35 8.01
CA ALA A 294 -4.91 -4.17 8.01
C ALA A 294 -3.64 -3.31 7.91
N TYR A 295 -2.53 -3.76 8.48
CA TYR A 295 -1.25 -3.10 8.33
C TYR A 295 -0.84 -3.07 6.84
N GLY A 296 -0.50 -1.89 6.34
CA GLY A 296 -0.14 -1.67 4.93
C GLY A 296 -1.29 -1.17 4.05
N ALA A 297 -2.53 -1.18 4.52
CA ALA A 297 -3.68 -0.71 3.74
C ALA A 297 -3.62 0.81 3.51
N TYR A 298 -3.23 1.60 4.52
CA TYR A 298 -3.16 3.06 4.39
C TYR A 298 -1.78 3.60 4.02
N ASP A 299 -0.73 2.82 4.27
CA ASP A 299 0.62 3.12 3.79
C ASP A 299 1.28 1.82 3.36
N SER A 300 1.21 1.53 2.06
CA SER A 300 1.67 0.24 1.54
C SER A 300 3.18 0.07 1.69
N PRO A 301 3.67 -1.13 2.06
CA PRO A 301 5.09 -1.41 2.17
C PRO A 301 5.83 -1.19 0.86
N THR A 302 7.08 -0.71 0.96
CA THR A 302 7.99 -0.59 -0.18
C THR A 302 9.17 -1.55 -0.05
N TYR A 303 9.75 -1.90 -1.20
CA TYR A 303 10.86 -2.83 -1.33
C TYR A 303 12.07 -2.12 -1.93
N THR A 304 13.27 -2.56 -1.57
CA THR A 304 14.49 -1.84 -1.96
C THR A 304 15.51 -2.79 -2.58
N VAL A 305 16.09 -2.37 -3.70
CA VAL A 305 17.18 -3.07 -4.40
C VAL A 305 18.35 -2.13 -4.59
N ASP A 306 19.53 -2.53 -4.12
CA ASP A 306 20.76 -1.78 -4.39
C ASP A 306 21.32 -2.15 -5.76
N ILE A 307 21.24 -1.21 -6.71
CA ILE A 307 21.78 -1.37 -8.06
C ILE A 307 23.17 -0.74 -8.20
N SER A 308 23.79 -0.30 -7.11
CA SER A 308 25.16 0.23 -7.11
C SER A 308 26.20 -0.70 -7.75
N PRO A 309 26.11 -2.04 -7.65
CA PRO A 309 27.00 -2.93 -8.41
C PRO A 309 26.95 -2.73 -9.92
N PHE A 310 25.85 -2.24 -10.48
CA PHE A 310 25.69 -1.97 -11.92
C PHE A 310 26.20 -0.60 -12.36
N ILE A 311 26.66 0.27 -11.44
CA ILE A 311 27.20 1.61 -11.77
C ILE A 311 28.28 1.58 -12.87
N PRO A 312 29.22 0.61 -12.93
CA PRO A 312 30.21 0.56 -14.02
C PRO A 312 29.60 0.48 -15.43
N LEU A 313 28.36 -0.01 -15.53
CA LEU A 313 27.59 -0.07 -16.76
C LEU A 313 26.67 1.13 -16.92
N LEU A 314 26.01 1.56 -15.83
CA LEU A 314 24.96 2.58 -15.86
C LEU A 314 25.46 4.03 -15.88
N ALA A 315 26.65 4.31 -15.33
CA ALA A 315 27.19 5.66 -15.19
C ALA A 315 28.09 6.07 -16.39
N ASP A 316 27.71 5.67 -17.60
CA ASP A 316 28.43 5.97 -18.84
C ASP A 316 27.88 7.21 -19.59
N GLY A 317 26.83 7.83 -19.05
CA GLY A 317 26.14 8.98 -19.65
C GLY A 317 25.21 8.64 -20.82
N ARG A 318 24.94 7.36 -21.09
CA ARG A 318 24.04 6.88 -22.14
C ARG A 318 22.69 6.41 -21.57
N PRO A 319 21.67 6.25 -22.43
CA PRO A 319 20.38 5.70 -22.02
C PRO A 319 20.48 4.20 -21.67
N HIS A 320 19.84 3.83 -20.55
CA HIS A 320 19.66 2.45 -20.09
C HIS A 320 18.20 2.18 -19.77
N ILE A 321 17.78 0.92 -19.84
CA ILE A 321 16.40 0.51 -19.52
C ILE A 321 16.39 -0.16 -18.14
N ILE A 322 15.63 0.42 -17.22
CA ILE A 322 15.27 -0.23 -15.98
C ILE A 322 13.86 -0.79 -16.12
N SER A 323 13.71 -2.09 -15.84
CA SER A 323 12.42 -2.78 -15.93
C SER A 323 11.93 -3.24 -14.57
N LEU A 324 10.64 -3.06 -14.29
CA LEU A 324 9.94 -3.62 -13.14
C LEU A 324 8.97 -4.69 -13.62
N ALA A 325 9.03 -5.89 -13.05
CA ALA A 325 8.16 -7.01 -13.43
C ALA A 325 7.65 -7.76 -12.21
N VAL A 326 6.53 -8.46 -12.36
CA VAL A 326 6.09 -9.50 -11.41
C VAL A 326 5.99 -10.81 -12.18
N VAL A 327 6.52 -11.88 -11.58
CA VAL A 327 6.43 -13.25 -12.12
C VAL A 327 5.93 -14.22 -11.06
N SER A 328 5.44 -15.37 -11.50
CA SER A 328 5.18 -16.54 -10.63
C SER A 328 6.36 -17.52 -10.70
N ASP A 329 6.21 -18.65 -10.04
CA ASP A 329 7.08 -19.83 -10.14
C ASP A 329 6.53 -20.90 -11.10
N GLU A 330 5.51 -20.57 -11.90
CA GLU A 330 5.08 -21.42 -13.01
C GLU A 330 6.19 -21.55 -14.05
N PRO A 331 6.25 -22.65 -14.84
CA PRO A 331 7.25 -22.82 -15.88
C PRO A 331 7.29 -21.69 -16.94
N ASP A 332 6.15 -21.01 -17.17
CA ASP A 332 6.05 -19.88 -18.09
C ASP A 332 6.23 -18.51 -17.42
N LEU A 333 6.45 -18.50 -16.09
CA LEU A 333 6.64 -17.32 -15.23
C LEU A 333 5.46 -16.34 -15.22
N LYS A 334 4.29 -16.73 -15.75
CA LYS A 334 3.15 -15.83 -15.89
C LYS A 334 2.34 -15.74 -14.60
N ILE A 335 1.79 -14.54 -14.40
CA ILE A 335 0.81 -14.23 -13.37
C ILE A 335 -0.52 -13.87 -14.04
N ASN A 336 -1.59 -13.74 -13.26
CA ASN A 336 -2.78 -13.05 -13.77
C ASN A 336 -2.47 -11.55 -13.90
N SER A 337 -3.29 -10.84 -14.66
CA SER A 337 -3.03 -9.43 -14.94
C SER A 337 -3.28 -8.52 -13.73
N ASN A 338 -2.79 -7.28 -13.84
CA ASN A 338 -3.19 -6.14 -13.01
C ASN A 338 -2.43 -6.01 -11.69
N TRP A 339 -1.14 -6.31 -11.68
CA TRP A 339 -0.24 -5.82 -10.64
C TRP A 339 0.15 -4.37 -10.92
N TYR A 340 0.02 -3.48 -9.93
CA TYR A 340 0.50 -2.11 -10.04
C TYR A 340 1.93 -1.99 -9.52
N LEU A 341 2.85 -1.63 -10.42
CA LEU A 341 4.25 -1.37 -10.11
C LEU A 341 4.61 0.09 -10.39
N SER A 342 5.39 0.66 -9.49
CA SER A 342 6.15 1.89 -9.72
C SER A 342 7.41 1.85 -8.87
N GLY A 343 8.32 2.78 -9.12
CA GLY A 343 9.49 2.92 -8.28
C GLY A 343 10.21 4.23 -8.50
N ASN A 344 11.37 4.35 -7.86
CA ASN A 344 12.29 5.44 -8.07
C ASN A 344 13.73 4.99 -7.78
N ILE A 345 14.69 5.67 -8.40
CA ILE A 345 16.12 5.48 -8.13
C ILE A 345 16.61 6.68 -7.34
N LYS A 346 17.09 6.43 -6.13
CA LYS A 346 17.79 7.42 -5.32
C LYS A 346 19.28 7.31 -5.61
N VAL A 347 19.91 8.43 -5.98
CA VAL A 347 21.28 8.46 -6.50
C VAL A 347 22.17 9.35 -5.62
N ALA A 348 23.38 8.88 -5.33
CA ALA A 348 24.46 9.68 -4.75
C ALA A 348 25.55 9.94 -5.80
N LEU A 349 26.09 11.15 -5.82
CA LEU A 349 27.11 11.61 -6.76
C LEU A 349 28.46 11.87 -6.08
N ASP A 350 29.56 11.62 -6.79
CA ASP A 350 30.89 12.07 -6.38
C ASP A 350 31.02 13.58 -6.58
N THR A 351 31.56 14.27 -5.57
CA THR A 351 31.65 15.74 -5.54
C THR A 351 32.66 16.32 -6.53
N SER A 352 33.59 15.52 -7.08
CA SER A 352 34.57 16.00 -8.06
C SER A 352 33.97 16.28 -9.44
N GLY A 353 32.78 15.74 -9.73
CA GLY A 353 32.14 15.80 -11.05
C GLY A 353 32.81 14.93 -12.12
N LYS A 354 33.91 14.25 -11.82
CA LYS A 354 34.58 13.33 -12.75
C LYS A 354 33.85 11.99 -12.81
N PRO A 355 33.91 11.27 -13.94
CA PRO A 355 33.23 9.99 -14.09
C PRO A 355 33.69 8.95 -13.05
N THR A 356 32.73 8.18 -12.54
CA THR A 356 32.97 6.93 -11.82
C THR A 356 33.24 5.84 -12.83
N THR A 357 34.26 5.03 -12.58
CA THR A 357 34.63 3.88 -13.43
C THR A 357 34.63 2.61 -12.59
N GLY A 358 34.78 1.44 -13.21
CA GLY A 358 34.84 0.20 -12.47
C GLY A 358 34.54 -1.03 -13.32
N ASN A 359 34.27 -2.14 -12.64
CA ASN A 359 33.75 -3.36 -13.26
C ASN A 359 32.91 -4.17 -12.27
N ILE A 360 31.96 -4.94 -12.80
CA ILE A 360 31.31 -6.02 -12.05
C ILE A 360 32.32 -7.16 -11.94
N THR A 361 32.59 -7.61 -10.71
CA THR A 361 33.56 -8.65 -10.40
C THR A 361 32.90 -10.02 -10.17
N ARG A 362 31.62 -10.03 -9.80
CA ARG A 362 30.83 -11.25 -9.63
C ARG A 362 29.37 -10.97 -9.98
N TYR A 363 28.76 -11.88 -10.74
CA TYR A 363 27.32 -11.88 -11.00
C TYR A 363 26.80 -13.31 -10.84
N ASP A 364 25.93 -13.52 -9.87
CA ASP A 364 25.34 -14.81 -9.54
C ASP A 364 23.87 -14.60 -9.18
N ALA A 365 22.98 -14.94 -10.11
CA ALA A 365 21.53 -14.83 -9.95
C ALA A 365 20.90 -16.10 -10.55
N PRO A 366 21.05 -17.27 -9.90
CA PRO A 366 20.49 -18.53 -10.37
C PRO A 366 18.96 -18.44 -10.44
N SER A 367 18.30 -19.32 -11.18
CA SER A 367 16.83 -19.51 -11.19
C SER A 367 16.28 -19.83 -9.79
N GLU A 368 14.99 -19.63 -9.56
CA GLU A 368 14.32 -20.04 -8.33
C GLU A 368 14.34 -21.57 -8.16
N ASP A 369 14.53 -22.03 -6.93
CA ASP A 369 14.25 -23.42 -6.54
C ASP A 369 12.80 -23.46 -6.06
N SER A 370 11.87 -23.74 -6.98
CA SER A 370 10.44 -23.91 -6.70
C SER A 370 10.06 -25.40 -6.64
N ARG A 371 9.12 -25.71 -5.74
CA ARG A 371 8.49 -27.02 -5.59
C ARG A 371 7.01 -26.85 -5.37
N HIS A 372 6.24 -27.56 -6.19
CA HIS A 372 4.81 -27.75 -6.02
C HIS A 372 4.53 -29.16 -5.50
N SER A 373 3.51 -29.32 -4.67
CA SER A 373 2.98 -30.64 -4.33
C SER A 373 1.49 -30.57 -4.00
N VAL A 374 0.81 -31.69 -4.24
CA VAL A 374 -0.58 -31.91 -3.83
C VAL A 374 -0.68 -33.19 -3.00
N GLN A 375 -1.42 -33.11 -1.89
CA GLN A 375 -1.83 -34.25 -1.09
C GLN A 375 -3.35 -34.41 -1.21
N VAL A 376 -3.79 -35.54 -1.75
CA VAL A 376 -5.20 -35.94 -1.77
C VAL A 376 -5.57 -36.53 -0.42
N LEU A 377 -6.50 -35.90 0.29
CA LEU A 377 -7.01 -36.38 1.58
C LEU A 377 -8.22 -37.29 1.37
N ASN A 378 -9.11 -36.89 0.44
CA ASN A 378 -10.26 -37.64 -0.05
C ASN A 378 -10.75 -37.01 -1.37
N ASP A 379 -11.84 -37.53 -1.92
CA ASP A 379 -12.40 -37.12 -3.23
C ASP A 379 -12.75 -35.63 -3.35
N SER A 380 -12.91 -34.91 -2.23
CA SER A 380 -13.26 -33.49 -2.22
C SER A 380 -12.37 -32.64 -1.32
N SER A 381 -11.22 -33.17 -0.88
CA SER A 381 -10.34 -32.48 0.07
C SER A 381 -8.87 -32.66 -0.28
N PHE A 382 -8.15 -31.54 -0.40
CA PHE A 382 -6.78 -31.50 -0.92
C PHE A 382 -5.93 -30.50 -0.13
N ASN A 383 -4.66 -30.85 0.07
CA ASN A 383 -3.64 -29.88 0.49
C ASN A 383 -2.71 -29.58 -0.67
N PHE A 384 -2.53 -28.32 -1.02
CA PHE A 384 -1.53 -27.86 -1.96
C PHE A 384 -0.38 -27.21 -1.19
N THR A 385 0.84 -27.39 -1.66
CA THR A 385 2.02 -26.74 -1.09
C THR A 385 2.87 -26.17 -2.21
N VAL A 386 3.23 -24.90 -2.06
CA VAL A 386 4.19 -24.18 -2.90
C VAL A 386 5.35 -23.74 -2.00
N SER A 387 6.57 -24.12 -2.35
CA SER A 387 7.79 -23.72 -1.64
C SER A 387 8.80 -23.16 -2.63
N VAL A 388 9.28 -21.95 -2.38
CA VAL A 388 10.26 -21.28 -3.26
C VAL A 388 11.45 -20.79 -2.46
N ARG A 389 12.65 -21.00 -2.99
CA ARG A 389 13.89 -20.39 -2.50
C ARG A 389 14.57 -19.62 -3.60
N ARG A 390 15.15 -18.48 -3.23
CA ARG A 390 15.77 -17.57 -4.16
C ARG A 390 16.98 -16.90 -3.54
N SER A 391 18.08 -16.87 -4.28
CA SER A 391 19.29 -16.18 -3.86
C SER A 391 19.91 -15.43 -5.03
N LEU A 392 20.62 -14.35 -4.71
CA LEU A 392 21.47 -13.65 -5.67
C LEU A 392 22.63 -12.96 -4.95
N SER A 393 23.71 -12.76 -5.69
CA SER A 393 24.88 -12.03 -5.23
C SER A 393 25.59 -11.37 -6.41
N ILE A 394 25.71 -10.05 -6.32
CA ILE A 394 26.34 -9.21 -7.33
C ILE A 394 27.40 -8.37 -6.63
N GLU A 395 28.62 -8.38 -7.16
CA GLU A 395 29.76 -7.66 -6.59
C GLU A 395 30.44 -6.85 -7.67
N ALA A 396 30.90 -5.65 -7.32
CA ALA A 396 31.59 -4.75 -8.24
C ALA A 396 32.68 -3.95 -7.52
N ARG A 397 33.64 -3.46 -8.29
CA ARG A 397 34.64 -2.50 -7.82
C ARG A 397 34.46 -1.20 -8.57
N LEU A 398 34.22 -0.12 -7.83
CA LEU A 398 34.10 1.25 -8.34
C LEU A 398 35.38 2.04 -8.03
N VAL A 399 35.69 2.98 -8.90
CA VAL A 399 36.66 4.06 -8.68
C VAL A 399 35.93 5.36 -8.97
N SER A 400 35.60 6.12 -7.94
CA SER A 400 34.88 7.38 -8.10
C SER A 400 35.76 8.45 -8.75
N GLY A 401 35.14 9.53 -9.22
CA GLY A 401 35.84 10.67 -9.82
C GLY A 401 36.93 11.29 -8.92
N SER A 402 36.75 11.22 -7.60
CA SER A 402 37.74 11.65 -6.60
C SER A 402 38.90 10.66 -6.38
N GLY A 403 38.91 9.52 -7.08
CA GLY A 403 39.92 8.47 -6.99
C GLY A 403 39.69 7.46 -5.86
N LYS A 404 38.55 7.56 -5.15
CA LYS A 404 38.21 6.63 -4.07
C LYS A 404 37.79 5.27 -4.64
N LYS A 405 38.41 4.20 -4.16
CA LYS A 405 38.01 2.82 -4.47
C LYS A 405 36.87 2.38 -3.56
N ILE A 406 35.86 1.76 -4.13
CA ILE A 406 34.67 1.28 -3.42
C ILE A 406 34.37 -0.14 -3.90
N ASP A 407 34.55 -1.13 -3.05
CA ASP A 407 34.07 -2.48 -3.30
C ASP A 407 32.60 -2.56 -2.85
N VAL A 408 31.70 -2.90 -3.76
CA VAL A 408 30.25 -2.95 -3.54
C VAL A 408 29.78 -4.39 -3.67
N SER A 409 28.91 -4.83 -2.76
CA SER A 409 28.30 -6.17 -2.80
C SER A 409 26.82 -6.08 -2.43
N TRP A 410 25.95 -6.60 -3.30
CA TRP A 410 24.52 -6.80 -3.04
C TRP A 410 24.21 -8.29 -2.99
N LYS A 411 23.60 -8.75 -1.88
CA LYS A 411 23.26 -10.16 -1.65
C LYS A 411 21.82 -10.28 -1.16
N GLN A 412 21.07 -11.22 -1.70
CA GLN A 412 19.72 -11.54 -1.23
C GLN A 412 19.56 -13.04 -1.03
N ASN A 413 18.80 -13.43 -0.01
CA ASN A 413 18.37 -14.80 0.25
C ASN A 413 16.93 -14.75 0.79
N LEU A 414 15.98 -15.24 0.00
CA LEU A 414 14.55 -15.21 0.33
C LEU A 414 13.95 -16.61 0.21
N GLN A 415 12.94 -16.86 1.04
CA GLN A 415 12.19 -18.10 1.07
C GLN A 415 10.71 -17.81 1.20
N PHE A 416 9.90 -18.61 0.53
CA PHE A 416 8.46 -18.57 0.55
C PHE A 416 7.93 -19.98 0.76
N ASN A 417 6.91 -20.12 1.59
CA ASN A 417 6.16 -21.35 1.74
C ASN A 417 4.68 -21.00 1.87
N ASN A 418 3.82 -21.68 1.12
CA ASN A 418 2.38 -21.52 1.18
C ASN A 418 1.74 -22.91 1.14
N VAL A 419 0.95 -23.22 2.17
CA VAL A 419 0.17 -24.45 2.28
C VAL A 419 -1.30 -24.07 2.28
N GLN A 420 -2.08 -24.67 1.39
CA GLN A 420 -3.50 -24.41 1.26
C GLN A 420 -4.28 -25.70 1.43
N SER A 421 -5.27 -25.72 2.31
CA SER A 421 -6.20 -26.83 2.46
C SER A 421 -7.57 -26.44 1.94
N TYR A 422 -8.02 -27.09 0.88
CA TYR A 422 -9.38 -27.01 0.39
C TYR A 422 -10.11 -28.25 0.86
N LEU A 423 -11.06 -28.09 1.78
CA LEU A 423 -11.76 -29.20 2.42
C LEU A 423 -13.25 -29.18 2.07
N ASN A 424 -13.87 -30.36 2.05
CA ASN A 424 -15.32 -30.52 1.88
C ASN A 424 -15.85 -29.77 0.64
N GLY A 425 -15.22 -29.97 -0.51
CA GLY A 425 -15.59 -29.29 -1.76
C GLY A 425 -15.36 -27.79 -1.71
N ALA A 426 -14.28 -27.35 -1.06
CA ALA A 426 -13.91 -25.94 -0.86
C ALA A 426 -14.88 -25.10 0.01
N SER A 427 -15.79 -25.74 0.75
CA SER A 427 -16.58 -25.05 1.79
C SER A 427 -15.74 -24.60 2.98
N THR A 428 -14.53 -25.14 3.13
CA THR A 428 -13.50 -24.67 4.06
C THR A 428 -12.19 -24.52 3.30
N MET A 429 -11.59 -23.33 3.38
CA MET A 429 -10.31 -22.99 2.77
C MET A 429 -9.38 -22.48 3.86
N LEU A 430 -8.27 -23.17 4.07
CA LEU A 430 -7.24 -22.77 5.03
C LEU A 430 -5.97 -22.40 4.27
N VAL A 431 -5.35 -21.28 4.63
CA VAL A 431 -4.06 -20.87 4.09
C VAL A 431 -3.08 -20.70 5.24
N SER A 432 -1.88 -21.25 5.09
CA SER A 432 -0.73 -20.96 5.93
C SER A 432 0.45 -20.60 5.05
N GLN A 433 0.83 -19.33 5.09
CA GLN A 433 1.89 -18.75 4.28
C GLN A 433 2.98 -18.15 5.17
N THR A 434 4.22 -18.24 4.73
CA THR A 434 5.36 -17.59 5.36
C THR A 434 6.32 -17.11 4.29
N THR A 435 6.64 -15.82 4.32
CA THR A 435 7.71 -15.21 3.52
C THR A 435 8.82 -14.77 4.47
N THR A 436 10.04 -15.25 4.26
CA THR A 436 11.22 -14.82 5.02
C THR A 436 12.31 -14.36 4.06
N GLY A 437 13.16 -13.44 4.49
CA GLY A 437 14.26 -13.00 3.65
C GLY A 437 15.28 -12.16 4.37
N HIS A 438 16.48 -12.16 3.81
CA HIS A 438 17.59 -11.32 4.22
C HIS A 438 18.27 -10.74 2.99
N SER A 439 18.29 -9.41 2.88
CA SER A 439 19.02 -8.67 1.85
C SER A 439 20.09 -7.80 2.50
N LEU A 440 21.28 -7.74 1.90
CA LEU A 440 22.44 -7.03 2.43
C LEU A 440 23.20 -6.35 1.30
N SER A 441 23.34 -5.03 1.42
CA SER A 441 24.33 -4.26 0.66
C SER A 441 25.48 -3.83 1.55
N THR A 442 26.71 -4.00 1.07
CA THR A 442 27.92 -3.49 1.73
C THR A 442 28.76 -2.65 0.78
N HIS A 443 29.27 -1.52 1.26
CA HIS A 443 30.28 -0.70 0.57
C HIS A 443 31.55 -0.72 1.42
N ASN A 444 32.65 -1.27 0.87
CA ASN A 444 33.90 -1.54 1.59
C ASN A 444 33.66 -2.36 2.87
N LEU A 445 32.86 -3.43 2.77
CA LEU A 445 32.44 -4.31 3.88
C LEU A 445 31.58 -3.65 4.96
N ILE A 446 31.22 -2.37 4.82
CA ILE A 446 30.32 -1.68 5.74
C ILE A 446 28.89 -1.84 5.24
N PRO A 447 27.95 -2.39 6.04
CA PRO A 447 26.54 -2.46 5.68
C PRO A 447 25.96 -1.06 5.41
N VAL A 448 25.39 -0.88 4.23
CA VAL A 448 24.69 0.36 3.85
C VAL A 448 23.19 0.13 3.63
N LEU A 449 22.77 -1.12 3.47
CA LEU A 449 21.37 -1.53 3.44
C LEU A 449 21.28 -2.95 4.03
N VAL A 450 20.38 -3.16 4.99
CA VAL A 450 20.02 -4.48 5.52
C VAL A 450 18.50 -4.57 5.59
N ASP A 451 17.93 -5.62 5.02
CA ASP A 451 16.49 -5.88 5.08
C ASP A 451 16.25 -7.32 5.52
N SER A 452 15.76 -7.49 6.75
CA SER A 452 15.37 -8.78 7.30
C SER A 452 13.87 -8.80 7.50
N LEU A 453 13.17 -9.72 6.82
CA LEU A 453 11.72 -9.79 6.80
C LEU A 453 11.20 -11.17 7.20
N ASP A 454 10.05 -11.16 7.87
CA ASP A 454 9.26 -12.34 8.24
C ASP A 454 7.77 -11.96 8.22
N PHE A 455 7.03 -12.47 7.22
CA PHE A 455 5.64 -12.14 6.94
C PHE A 455 4.76 -13.40 6.96
N PRO A 456 4.41 -13.92 8.15
CA PRO A 456 3.47 -15.01 8.27
C PRO A 456 2.03 -14.52 8.06
N LEU A 457 1.27 -15.30 7.30
CA LEU A 457 -0.16 -15.11 7.03
C LEU A 457 -0.88 -16.44 7.22
N SER A 458 -1.91 -16.47 8.04
CA SER A 458 -2.85 -17.58 8.15
C SER A 458 -4.26 -17.08 7.92
N ILE A 459 -5.04 -17.85 7.16
CA ILE A 459 -6.45 -17.54 6.91
C ILE A 459 -7.27 -18.81 7.07
N ASP A 460 -8.36 -18.74 7.83
CA ASP A 460 -9.40 -19.77 7.92
C ASP A 460 -10.69 -19.17 7.37
N PHE A 461 -11.04 -19.55 6.15
CA PHE A 461 -12.27 -19.15 5.49
C PHE A 461 -13.25 -20.32 5.43
N ARG A 462 -14.51 -20.07 5.77
CA ARG A 462 -15.57 -21.09 5.71
C ARG A 462 -16.86 -20.50 5.18
N THR A 463 -17.54 -21.24 4.31
CA THR A 463 -18.94 -20.98 4.02
C THR A 463 -19.79 -21.35 5.23
N VAL A 464 -20.77 -20.52 5.58
CA VAL A 464 -21.69 -20.77 6.68
C VAL A 464 -23.12 -20.57 6.23
N ALA A 465 -24.05 -21.31 6.83
CA ALA A 465 -25.48 -21.14 6.66
C ALA A 465 -26.18 -21.34 8.00
N ASP A 466 -27.23 -20.57 8.23
CA ASP A 466 -28.12 -20.68 9.38
C ASP A 466 -29.58 -20.46 8.96
N GLU A 467 -30.50 -20.46 9.94
CA GLU A 467 -31.93 -20.21 9.68
C GLU A 467 -32.20 -18.82 9.04
N LYS A 468 -31.24 -17.89 9.15
CA LYS A 468 -31.38 -16.50 8.66
C LYS A 468 -30.84 -16.33 7.24
N GLY A 469 -29.97 -17.23 6.77
CA GLY A 469 -29.48 -17.23 5.40
C GLY A 469 -28.13 -17.94 5.23
N SER A 470 -27.34 -17.47 4.28
CA SER A 470 -26.02 -18.03 3.96
C SER A 470 -24.97 -16.93 3.83
N GLY A 471 -23.71 -17.32 3.97
CA GLY A 471 -22.59 -16.41 3.79
C GLY A 471 -21.27 -17.07 4.15
N PHE A 472 -20.39 -16.32 4.80
CA PHE A 472 -19.05 -16.79 5.10
C PHE A 472 -18.52 -16.24 6.42
N ARG A 473 -17.56 -16.98 6.98
CA ARG A 473 -16.76 -16.61 8.13
C ARG A 473 -15.30 -16.63 7.73
N ALA A 474 -14.54 -15.67 8.21
CA ALA A 474 -13.10 -15.61 8.03
C ALA A 474 -12.38 -15.30 9.34
N ILE A 475 -11.26 -15.99 9.58
CA ILE A 475 -10.29 -15.68 10.62
C ILE A 475 -8.94 -15.40 9.95
N PHE A 476 -8.27 -14.34 10.37
CA PHE A 476 -6.96 -13.95 9.87
C PHE A 476 -5.99 -13.86 11.03
N ASP A 477 -4.80 -14.44 10.85
CA ASP A 477 -3.61 -14.13 11.64
C ASP A 477 -2.55 -13.59 10.67
N HIS A 478 -2.24 -12.31 10.77
CA HIS A 478 -1.38 -11.64 9.81
C HIS A 478 -0.30 -10.83 10.52
N LYS A 479 0.97 -11.03 10.15
CA LYS A 479 2.07 -10.29 10.78
C LYS A 479 2.99 -9.64 9.77
N TYR A 480 3.48 -8.47 10.15
CA TYR A 480 4.55 -7.76 9.46
C TYR A 480 5.72 -7.61 10.44
N ASN A 481 6.73 -8.46 10.32
CA ASN A 481 7.99 -8.32 11.05
C ASN A 481 9.07 -7.90 10.07
N ARG A 482 9.66 -6.73 10.27
CA ARG A 482 10.74 -6.23 9.41
C ARG A 482 11.75 -5.43 10.22
N GLN A 483 13.01 -5.84 10.12
CA GLN A 483 14.15 -5.05 10.54
C GLN A 483 14.81 -4.50 9.29
N TYR A 484 14.76 -3.18 9.14
CA TYR A 484 15.20 -2.50 7.94
C TYR A 484 16.20 -1.41 8.32
N LEU A 485 17.47 -1.63 7.99
CA LEU A 485 18.46 -0.58 7.84
C LEU A 485 18.39 -0.11 6.38
N PRO A 486 17.73 1.01 6.10
CA PRO A 486 17.68 1.52 4.74
C PRO A 486 19.04 2.09 4.31
N SER A 487 19.13 2.55 3.06
CA SER A 487 20.23 3.41 2.63
C SER A 487 20.34 4.65 3.53
N HIS A 488 21.49 5.33 3.49
CA HIS A 488 21.85 6.43 4.39
C HIS A 488 20.94 7.68 4.36
N TRP A 489 19.83 7.66 3.61
CA TRP A 489 18.81 8.71 3.53
C TRP A 489 17.57 8.46 4.40
N GLU A 490 17.46 7.29 5.00
CA GLU A 490 16.29 6.89 5.77
C GLU A 490 16.73 6.38 7.16
N VAL A 491 15.79 6.31 8.09
CA VAL A 491 16.05 5.88 9.46
C VAL A 491 15.89 4.37 9.55
N PHE A 492 16.81 3.71 10.27
CA PHE A 492 16.62 2.31 10.67
C PHE A 492 15.28 2.12 11.37
N THR A 493 14.58 1.05 11.03
CA THR A 493 13.31 0.66 11.68
C THR A 493 13.31 -0.82 12.03
N ASN A 494 12.73 -1.15 13.17
CA ASN A 494 12.37 -2.50 13.56
C ASN A 494 10.89 -2.48 13.91
N ILE A 495 10.07 -3.02 13.02
CA ILE A 495 8.62 -3.05 13.14
C ILE A 495 8.17 -4.48 13.35
N ARG A 496 7.26 -4.66 14.31
CA ARG A 496 6.46 -5.88 14.46
C ARG A 496 5.01 -5.48 14.57
N SER A 497 4.19 -5.94 13.65
CA SER A 497 2.73 -5.87 13.72
C SER A 497 2.17 -7.27 13.70
N ALA A 498 1.18 -7.55 14.53
CA ALA A 498 0.41 -8.78 14.51
C ALA A 498 -1.08 -8.43 14.61
N GLN A 499 -1.88 -8.94 13.68
CA GLN A 499 -3.33 -8.78 13.67
C GLN A 499 -3.99 -10.14 13.74
N HIS A 500 -4.90 -10.29 14.70
CA HIS A 500 -5.85 -11.39 14.76
C HIS A 500 -7.26 -10.85 14.53
N ALA A 501 -7.87 -11.21 13.41
CA ALA A 501 -9.18 -10.71 13.01
C ALA A 501 -10.14 -11.89 12.77
N ASN A 502 -11.39 -11.77 13.21
CA ASN A 502 -12.40 -12.81 13.06
C ASN A 502 -13.76 -12.16 12.81
N GLY A 503 -14.47 -12.63 11.80
CA GLY A 503 -15.78 -12.08 11.48
C GLY A 503 -16.61 -13.02 10.64
N THR A 504 -17.91 -12.78 10.66
CA THR A 504 -18.92 -13.51 9.91
C THR A 504 -19.79 -12.51 9.18
N TYR A 505 -20.16 -12.85 7.96
CA TYR A 505 -21.06 -12.08 7.12
C TYR A 505 -22.12 -13.02 6.54
N ILE A 506 -23.40 -12.79 6.86
CA ILE A 506 -24.54 -13.59 6.42
C ILE A 506 -25.57 -12.68 5.75
N THR A 507 -26.04 -13.10 4.58
CA THR A 507 -27.14 -12.46 3.86
C THR A 507 -28.36 -13.36 3.85
N SER A 508 -29.54 -12.75 4.00
CA SER A 508 -30.82 -13.47 3.91
C SER A 508 -31.37 -13.38 2.49
N PRO A 509 -31.89 -14.48 1.93
CA PRO A 509 -32.60 -14.46 0.65
C PRO A 509 -34.02 -13.86 0.77
N ASN A 510 -34.54 -13.67 2.00
CA ASN A 510 -35.90 -13.22 2.22
C ASN A 510 -36.01 -11.68 2.19
N PRO A 511 -36.95 -11.11 1.42
CA PRO A 511 -37.22 -9.67 1.43
C PRO A 511 -37.57 -9.20 2.86
N GLY A 512 -36.80 -8.24 3.39
CA GLY A 512 -37.03 -7.67 4.73
C GLY A 512 -36.16 -8.23 5.86
N PHE A 513 -35.28 -9.22 5.61
CA PHE A 513 -34.29 -9.67 6.58
C PHE A 513 -32.95 -8.93 6.42
N ASN A 514 -32.40 -8.45 7.54
CA ASN A 514 -31.17 -7.66 7.58
C ASN A 514 -29.92 -8.51 7.27
N ARG A 515 -28.94 -7.87 6.62
CA ARG A 515 -27.55 -8.35 6.59
C ARG A 515 -27.05 -8.48 8.03
N THR A 516 -26.55 -9.64 8.42
CA THR A 516 -25.92 -9.82 9.74
C THR A 516 -24.42 -9.92 9.54
N ALA A 517 -23.69 -8.97 10.12
CA ALA A 517 -22.24 -8.96 10.06
C ALA A 517 -21.67 -8.67 11.45
N ASN A 518 -20.63 -9.39 11.83
CA ASN A 518 -19.87 -9.14 13.05
C ASN A 518 -18.37 -9.11 12.73
N GLY A 519 -17.58 -8.60 13.66
CA GLY A 519 -16.14 -8.53 13.47
C GLY A 519 -15.41 -8.21 14.77
N THR A 520 -14.30 -8.90 15.00
CA THR A 520 -13.33 -8.58 16.03
C THR A 520 -11.97 -8.40 15.38
N ASN A 521 -11.17 -7.46 15.88
CA ASN A 521 -9.80 -7.23 15.43
C ASN A 521 -8.93 -6.88 16.62
N ILE A 522 -7.89 -7.67 16.85
CA ILE A 522 -6.86 -7.44 17.85
C ILE A 522 -5.58 -7.10 17.10
N ASN A 523 -5.00 -5.94 17.38
CA ASN A 523 -3.77 -5.47 16.77
C ASN A 523 -2.72 -5.22 17.86
N GLU A 524 -1.59 -5.90 17.74
CA GLU A 524 -0.40 -5.70 18.57
C GLU A 524 0.70 -5.14 17.68
N PHE A 525 1.19 -3.94 18.02
CA PHE A 525 2.19 -3.21 17.25
C PHE A 525 3.36 -2.81 18.13
N SER A 526 4.57 -2.90 17.58
CA SER A 526 5.79 -2.34 18.16
C SER A 526 6.73 -1.78 17.08
N TYR A 527 7.43 -0.72 17.45
CA TYR A 527 8.40 0.00 16.62
C TYR A 527 9.61 0.39 17.48
N LEU A 528 10.79 0.29 16.88
CA LEU A 528 12.05 0.84 17.40
C LEU A 528 12.88 1.41 16.25
N ASP A 529 13.59 2.52 16.49
CA ASP A 529 14.56 3.07 15.54
C ASP A 529 15.99 3.19 16.08
N ALA A 530 16.92 3.65 15.23
CA ALA A 530 18.32 3.81 15.59
C ALA A 530 18.59 4.89 16.64
N LYS A 531 17.64 5.81 16.86
CA LYS A 531 17.71 6.82 17.92
C LYS A 531 17.06 6.32 19.22
N LEU A 532 16.71 5.02 19.27
CA LEU A 532 16.00 4.38 20.38
C LEU A 532 14.60 4.97 20.63
N ASN A 533 14.01 5.65 19.64
CA ASN A 533 12.61 5.99 19.74
C ASN A 533 11.79 4.70 19.65
N SER A 534 10.83 4.56 20.56
CA SER A 534 9.98 3.38 20.66
C SER A 534 8.51 3.77 20.62
N TYR A 535 7.71 2.90 20.02
CA TYR A 535 6.25 2.96 20.08
C TYR A 535 5.69 1.56 20.15
N SER A 536 4.62 1.40 20.91
CA SER A 536 3.84 0.17 20.97
C SER A 536 2.37 0.53 21.13
N ARG A 537 1.50 -0.26 20.52
CA ARG A 537 0.06 -0.10 20.68
C ARG A 537 -0.64 -1.45 20.62
N SER A 538 -1.51 -1.70 21.59
CA SER A 538 -2.35 -2.89 21.73
C SER A 538 -3.80 -2.43 21.68
N VAL A 539 -4.50 -2.73 20.58
CA VAL A 539 -5.89 -2.32 20.36
C VAL A 539 -6.76 -3.54 20.13
N GLU A 540 -7.93 -3.56 20.76
CA GLU A 540 -8.96 -4.57 20.55
C GLU A 540 -10.25 -3.88 20.13
N VAL A 541 -10.88 -4.43 19.09
CA VAL A 541 -12.16 -3.98 18.54
C VAL A 541 -13.14 -5.13 18.54
N THR A 542 -14.39 -4.84 18.91
CA THR A 542 -15.54 -5.71 18.70
C THR A 542 -16.68 -4.91 18.08
N ASN A 543 -17.17 -5.35 16.92
CA ASN A 543 -18.31 -4.77 16.19
C ASN A 543 -18.21 -3.24 16.02
N ASN A 544 -17.07 -2.79 15.47
CA ASN A 544 -16.71 -1.38 15.27
C ASN A 544 -16.49 -0.56 16.55
N THR A 545 -16.54 -1.16 17.74
CA THR A 545 -16.29 -0.50 19.02
C THR A 545 -14.90 -0.87 19.52
N ILE A 546 -14.06 0.13 19.82
CA ILE A 546 -12.78 -0.08 20.49
C ILE A 546 -13.06 -0.48 21.94
N THR A 547 -12.72 -1.71 22.29
CA THR A 547 -12.91 -2.29 23.63
C THR A 547 -11.68 -2.16 24.52
N ARG A 548 -10.50 -2.00 23.90
CA ARG A 548 -9.23 -1.73 24.58
C ARG A 548 -8.31 -0.96 23.65
N ASP A 549 -7.57 0.00 24.20
CA ASP A 549 -6.51 0.71 23.50
C ASP A 549 -5.42 1.08 24.50
N LYS A 550 -4.21 0.55 24.31
CA LYS A 550 -3.06 0.82 25.18
C LYS A 550 -1.86 1.18 24.32
N GLU A 551 -1.33 2.38 24.54
CA GLU A 551 -0.10 2.84 23.90
C GLU A 551 1.07 2.89 24.89
N GLY A 552 2.29 2.66 24.42
CA GLY A 552 3.52 2.78 25.21
C GLY A 552 4.74 3.13 24.35
N GLY A 553 5.85 3.51 24.98
CA GLY A 553 7.10 3.88 24.31
C GLY A 553 7.43 5.38 24.41
N SER A 554 8.54 5.80 23.82
CA SER A 554 8.97 7.21 23.87
C SER A 554 8.20 8.13 22.91
N LEU A 555 7.55 7.58 21.89
CA LEU A 555 6.81 8.37 20.89
C LEU A 555 5.35 8.66 21.27
N THR A 556 4.83 8.07 22.35
CA THR A 556 3.46 8.29 22.84
C THR A 556 3.24 9.66 23.45
N TRP A 557 4.32 10.40 23.75
CA TRP A 557 4.24 11.72 24.35
C TRP A 557 3.80 12.77 23.33
N ASN A 558 2.50 12.86 23.09
CA ASN A 558 1.80 14.09 22.74
C ASN A 558 0.57 14.17 23.66
N PHE A 559 0.53 15.21 24.49
CA PHE A 559 -0.66 15.68 25.19
C PHE A 559 -1.88 15.65 24.23
N TRP A 560 -2.82 14.75 24.47
CA TRP A 560 -4.19 14.84 23.92
C TRP A 560 -5.07 15.39 25.05
N PRO A 561 -5.59 16.63 24.98
CA PRO A 561 -6.78 16.97 25.73
C PRO A 561 -7.95 16.55 24.85
N LEU A 562 -8.44 15.32 25.00
CA LEU A 562 -9.79 14.88 24.61
C LEU A 562 -9.88 13.39 24.95
N VAL A 563 -10.24 13.08 26.19
CA VAL A 563 -11.46 12.34 26.58
C VAL A 563 -11.43 12.22 28.12
N GLY A 564 -12.42 12.83 28.77
CA GLY A 564 -12.92 12.37 30.06
C GLY A 564 -12.76 13.30 31.25
N GLU A 565 -13.65 14.29 31.39
CA GLU A 565 -14.36 14.57 32.65
C GLU A 565 -15.74 15.19 32.34
N PRO A 566 -16.75 14.99 33.20
CA PRO A 566 -18.15 14.86 32.81
C PRO A 566 -18.85 16.21 32.63
N TRP A 567 -19.54 16.39 31.50
CA TRP A 567 -20.34 17.58 31.23
C TRP A 567 -21.67 17.52 31.99
N THR A 568 -21.79 18.33 33.05
CA THR A 568 -23.08 18.87 33.48
C THR A 568 -23.48 20.01 32.56
N SER A 569 -24.75 20.00 32.14
CA SER A 569 -25.40 21.01 31.33
C SER A 569 -25.29 22.42 31.92
N THR A 570 -24.69 23.37 31.20
CA THR A 570 -25.22 24.72 30.87
C THR A 570 -24.09 25.69 30.48
N SER A 571 -24.40 26.53 29.48
CA SER A 571 -23.70 27.74 29.04
C SER A 571 -22.38 27.58 28.25
N LEU A 572 -22.52 27.68 26.91
CA LEU A 572 -21.81 28.66 26.06
C LEU A 572 -22.24 28.43 24.60
N LEU A 573 -23.52 28.71 24.34
CA LEU A 573 -24.02 29.10 23.03
C LEU A 573 -23.56 30.54 22.81
N GLY A 574 -22.54 30.77 21.98
CA GLY A 574 -22.15 32.12 21.59
C GLY A 574 -20.72 32.21 21.08
N GLY A 575 -20.54 32.01 19.78
CA GLY A 575 -19.30 32.28 19.06
C GLY A 575 -18.71 31.03 18.42
N LEU A 576 -18.68 30.99 17.08
CA LEU A 576 -18.17 29.94 16.17
C LEU A 576 -19.20 28.98 15.55
N LEU A 577 -20.46 29.40 15.41
CA LEU A 577 -21.40 28.83 14.43
C LEU A 577 -22.01 29.94 13.58
N GLN A 578 -21.16 30.66 12.83
CA GLN A 578 -21.63 31.56 11.78
C GLN A 578 -20.48 31.96 10.86
N GLN A 579 -19.94 31.03 10.06
CA GLN A 579 -19.42 31.41 8.73
C GLN A 579 -19.19 30.27 7.72
N ASP A 580 -19.09 28.98 8.10
CA ASP A 580 -18.78 27.92 7.10
C ASP A 580 -19.91 26.92 6.81
N ALA A 581 -21.15 27.25 7.18
CA ALA A 581 -22.34 26.44 6.89
C ALA A 581 -23.34 27.19 6.01
N ALA A 582 -22.88 27.72 4.87
CA ALA A 582 -23.78 28.30 3.87
C ALA A 582 -23.13 28.37 2.49
N HIS A 583 -22.82 27.23 1.85
CA HIS A 583 -22.79 27.10 0.37
C HIS A 583 -22.85 25.62 -0.05
N LEU A 584 -23.99 24.99 0.19
CA LEU A 584 -24.43 23.83 -0.60
C LEU A 584 -25.22 24.39 -1.80
N PRO A 585 -24.83 24.17 -3.07
CA PRO A 585 -25.67 24.55 -4.19
C PRO A 585 -26.88 23.62 -4.28
N ALA A 586 -28.06 24.19 -4.03
CA ALA A 586 -29.34 23.54 -4.28
C ALA A 586 -29.52 23.25 -5.78
N ARG A 587 -29.85 21.99 -6.09
CA ARG A 587 -30.15 21.46 -7.42
C ARG A 587 -31.43 22.12 -7.97
N ALA A 588 -31.35 22.85 -9.08
CA ALA A 588 -32.53 23.30 -9.82
C ALA A 588 -33.13 22.16 -10.67
N PRO A 589 -34.47 22.08 -10.85
CA PRO A 589 -35.09 21.03 -11.63
C PRO A 589 -34.89 21.28 -13.14
N ALA A 590 -34.44 20.24 -13.85
CA ALA A 590 -34.26 20.27 -15.29
C ALA A 590 -35.62 20.37 -16.01
N ARG A 591 -35.77 21.40 -16.86
CA ARG A 591 -36.85 21.47 -17.86
C ARG A 591 -36.53 20.53 -19.03
N HIS A 592 -37.52 19.75 -19.43
CA HIS A 592 -37.57 19.04 -20.71
C HIS A 592 -37.31 20.00 -21.88
N MET A 593 -36.35 19.67 -22.74
CA MET A 593 -36.37 20.02 -24.17
C MET A 593 -35.89 18.80 -24.98
N GLY A 594 -36.69 18.45 -25.98
CA GLY A 594 -36.41 17.39 -26.95
C GLY A 594 -35.36 17.77 -28.00
N PRO A 595 -35.10 16.88 -28.97
CA PRO A 595 -33.79 16.73 -29.59
C PRO A 595 -33.59 17.62 -30.81
N PHE A 596 -32.36 18.07 -31.06
CA PHE A 596 -31.93 18.51 -32.39
C PHE A 596 -30.49 18.09 -32.68
N ASN A 597 -30.30 17.77 -33.96
CA ASN A 597 -29.23 17.02 -34.60
C ASN A 597 -27.85 17.70 -34.64
N THR A 598 -26.83 16.83 -34.76
CA THR A 598 -25.48 16.91 -35.38
C THR A 598 -25.11 18.17 -36.20
N PRO A 599 -23.81 18.51 -36.35
CA PRO A 599 -22.61 17.65 -36.21
C PRO A 599 -21.77 17.86 -34.96
#